data_AF-A0A1R1QEA1-F1
#
_entry.id   AF-A0A1R1QEA1-F1
#
_cell.length_a   1.000
_cell.length_b   1.000
_cell.length_c   1.000
_cell.angle_alpha   90.00
_cell.angle_beta   90.00
_cell.angle_gamma   90.00
#
_symmetry.space_group_name_H-M   'P 1'
#
loop_
_entity.id
_entity.type
_entity.pdbx_description
1 polymer ?
#
loop_
_entity_poly.entity_id
_entity_poly.type
_entity_poly.pdbx_seq_one_letter_code
_entity_poly.pdbx_strand_id
1 'polypeptide(L)'
;MNQFQVGDKVKGFYKTGVYIGEITDIKPMHYLVKILAVLTHPKQGDLHHPKHAEVPFFHERKALAYREQTNIPHHMVKPFDGAVPNYKDSLREALNRFKEKLLNDPSDYAAKSLECAAALEKEYFPNK
;
A
#
# COMPACT_ATOMS: atom_id res chain seq x y z
N MET A 1 9.01 14.93 -20.59
CA MET A 1 8.67 16.01 -19.64
C MET A 1 8.15 15.34 -18.38
N ASN A 2 8.69 15.68 -17.21
CA ASN A 2 8.18 15.12 -15.95
C ASN A 2 6.89 15.85 -15.59
N GLN A 3 5.83 15.07 -15.41
CA GLN A 3 4.46 15.57 -15.22
C GLN A 3 4.26 16.23 -13.84
N PHE A 4 5.14 15.95 -12.88
CA PHE A 4 5.03 16.43 -11.50
C PHE A 4 6.35 17.03 -11.02
N GLN A 5 6.27 17.91 -10.02
CA GLN A 5 7.40 18.62 -9.41
C GLN A 5 7.57 18.25 -7.93
N VAL A 6 8.73 18.59 -7.34
CA VAL A 6 8.97 18.42 -5.90
C VAL A 6 7.96 19.24 -5.11
N GLY A 7 7.39 18.64 -4.07
CA GLY A 7 6.34 19.23 -3.23
C GLY A 7 4.91 18.82 -3.63
N ASP A 8 4.70 18.39 -4.87
CA ASP A 8 3.40 17.93 -5.36
C ASP A 8 2.88 16.74 -4.54
N LYS A 9 1.58 16.75 -4.28
CA LYS A 9 0.87 15.61 -3.70
C LYS A 9 0.36 14.72 -4.82
N VAL A 10 0.61 13.43 -4.68
CA VAL A 10 0.35 12.44 -5.74
C VAL A 10 -0.19 11.14 -5.16
N LYS A 11 -0.87 10.37 -6.01
CA LYS A 11 -1.13 8.95 -5.77
C LYS A 11 0.01 8.12 -6.33
N GLY A 12 0.64 7.30 -5.50
CA GLY A 12 1.69 6.37 -5.88
C GLY A 12 1.22 4.92 -5.79
N PHE A 13 1.44 4.14 -6.84
CA PHE A 13 1.13 2.72 -6.89
C PHE A 13 2.42 1.91 -6.67
N TYR A 14 2.48 1.12 -5.60
CA TYR A 14 3.68 0.38 -5.22
C TYR A 14 3.33 -1.00 -4.66
N LYS A 15 3.82 -2.06 -5.31
CA LYS A 15 3.62 -3.47 -4.91
C LYS A 15 2.16 -3.78 -4.53
N THR A 16 1.21 -3.40 -5.38
CA THR A 16 -0.26 -3.51 -5.22
C THR A 16 -0.90 -2.60 -4.17
N GLY A 17 -0.12 -1.94 -3.31
CA GLY A 17 -0.61 -0.86 -2.47
C GLY A 17 -0.78 0.45 -3.25
N VAL A 18 -1.66 1.31 -2.76
CA VAL A 18 -1.88 2.65 -3.30
C VAL A 18 -1.78 3.64 -2.16
N TYR A 19 -0.96 4.67 -2.36
CA TYR A 19 -0.57 5.62 -1.32
C TYR A 19 -0.79 7.04 -1.79
N ILE A 20 -1.10 7.94 -0.87
CA ILE A 20 -0.92 9.38 -1.08
C ILE A 20 0.46 9.73 -0.53
N GLY A 21 1.23 10.47 -1.32
CA GLY A 21 2.56 10.92 -0.94
C GLY A 21 2.91 12.27 -1.51
N GLU A 22 4.07 12.76 -1.12
CA GLU A 22 4.67 13.99 -1.61
C GLU A 22 5.96 13.66 -2.37
N ILE A 23 6.14 14.25 -3.54
CA ILE A 23 7.40 14.10 -4.29
C ILE A 23 8.50 14.88 -3.57
N THR A 24 9.58 14.19 -3.21
CA THR A 24 10.74 14.78 -2.55
C THR A 24 11.97 14.86 -3.44
N ASP A 25 12.01 14.06 -4.52
CA ASP A 25 13.09 14.09 -5.51
C ASP A 25 12.59 13.52 -6.87
N ILE A 26 13.26 13.93 -7.95
CA ILE A 26 12.91 13.58 -9.32
C ILE A 26 14.11 12.90 -9.98
N LYS A 27 13.98 11.62 -10.29
CA LYS A 27 15.03 10.80 -10.90
C LYS A 27 14.69 10.49 -12.36
N PRO A 28 15.65 10.01 -13.18
CA PRO A 28 15.42 9.74 -14.59
C PRO A 28 14.18 8.86 -14.87
N MET A 29 13.95 7.83 -14.06
CA MET A 29 12.86 6.85 -14.26
C MET A 29 11.81 6.82 -13.13
N HIS A 30 12.04 7.57 -12.05
CA HIS A 30 11.25 7.47 -10.83
C HIS A 30 11.03 8.84 -10.18
N TYR A 31 9.96 8.96 -9.42
CA TYR A 31 9.85 9.96 -8.36
C TYR A 31 10.23 9.32 -7.03
N LEU A 32 10.97 10.04 -6.18
CA LEU A 32 11.07 9.69 -4.77
C LEU A 32 9.83 10.25 -4.08
N VAL A 33 9.04 9.38 -3.47
CA VAL A 33 7.75 9.74 -2.87
C VAL A 33 7.80 9.44 -1.38
N LYS A 34 7.57 10.47 -0.55
CA LYS A 34 7.39 10.39 0.90
C LYS A 34 5.93 10.08 1.22
N ILE A 35 5.67 8.93 1.82
CA ILE A 35 4.31 8.45 2.08
C ILE A 35 3.63 9.28 3.18
N LEU A 36 2.38 9.69 2.92
CA LEU A 36 1.56 10.47 3.85
C LEU A 36 0.31 9.72 4.31
N ALA A 37 -0.29 8.90 3.43
CA ALA A 37 -1.48 8.11 3.75
C ALA A 37 -1.60 6.86 2.86
N VAL A 38 -2.43 5.92 3.29
CA VAL A 38 -2.68 4.64 2.60
C VAL A 38 -4.10 4.64 2.05
N LEU A 39 -4.25 4.50 0.74
CA LEU A 39 -5.56 4.37 0.08
C LEU A 39 -5.97 2.90 -0.08
N THR A 40 -5.00 2.03 -0.39
CA THR A 40 -5.20 0.60 -0.58
C THR A 40 -4.05 -0.15 0.08
N HIS A 41 -4.37 -1.06 0.99
CA HIS A 41 -3.39 -1.95 1.62
C HIS A 41 -2.85 -2.94 0.57
N PRO A 42 -1.55 -3.24 0.55
CA PRO A 42 -0.99 -4.23 -0.37
C PRO A 42 -1.64 -5.60 -0.17
N LYS A 43 -1.83 -6.31 -1.28
CA LYS A 43 -2.23 -7.72 -1.28
C LYS A 43 -1.16 -8.57 -0.59
N GLN A 44 -1.57 -9.67 0.00
CA GLN A 44 -0.68 -10.62 0.66
C GLN A 44 -0.26 -11.72 -0.32
N GLY A 45 0.73 -12.52 0.06
CA GLY A 45 1.23 -13.61 -0.76
C GLY A 45 2.21 -13.19 -1.85
N ASP A 46 2.35 -14.04 -2.85
CA ASP A 46 3.27 -13.85 -3.96
C ASP A 46 2.70 -12.89 -5.01
N LEU A 47 3.51 -11.89 -5.42
CA LEU A 47 3.12 -10.95 -6.46
C LEU A 47 3.22 -11.55 -7.87
N HIS A 48 4.03 -12.59 -8.04
CA HIS A 48 4.17 -13.31 -9.30
C HIS A 48 3.07 -14.36 -9.50
N HIS A 49 2.49 -14.85 -8.41
CA HIS A 49 1.35 -15.79 -8.40
C HIS A 49 0.17 -15.17 -7.64
N PRO A 50 -0.48 -14.13 -8.21
CA PRO A 50 -1.52 -13.39 -7.52
C PRO A 50 -2.71 -14.29 -7.19
N LYS A 51 -3.20 -14.21 -5.95
CA LYS A 51 -4.34 -14.99 -5.44
C LYS A 51 -4.10 -16.52 -5.32
N HIS A 52 -2.84 -16.97 -5.29
CA HIS A 52 -2.52 -18.38 -5.03
C HIS A 52 -2.01 -18.57 -3.59
N ALA A 53 -2.57 -19.55 -2.88
CA ALA A 53 -2.14 -19.91 -1.53
C ALA A 53 -0.99 -20.93 -1.49
N GLU A 54 -0.93 -21.77 -2.52
CA GLU A 54 0.09 -22.80 -2.71
C GLU A 54 1.27 -22.22 -3.49
N VAL A 55 2.10 -21.48 -2.76
CA VAL A 55 3.36 -20.95 -3.27
C VAL A 55 4.48 -21.38 -2.32
N PRO A 56 5.74 -21.46 -2.79
CA PRO A 56 6.86 -21.83 -1.92
C PRO A 56 6.95 -20.98 -0.65
N PHE A 57 6.56 -19.70 -0.73
CA PHE A 57 6.46 -18.83 0.45
C PHE A 57 5.33 -17.79 0.31
N PHE A 58 4.37 -17.83 1.23
CA PHE A 58 3.28 -16.86 1.30
C PHE A 58 3.74 -15.64 2.09
N HIS A 59 4.11 -14.57 1.38
CA HIS A 59 4.70 -13.38 2.00
C HIS A 59 3.65 -12.51 2.69
N GLU A 60 3.84 -12.23 3.98
CA GLU A 60 3.20 -11.07 4.61
C GLU A 60 3.79 -9.78 4.02
N ARG A 61 2.92 -8.81 3.71
CA ARG A 61 3.31 -7.54 3.09
C ARG A 61 2.71 -6.37 3.84
N LYS A 62 3.60 -5.58 4.42
CA LYS A 62 3.26 -4.34 5.11
C LYS A 62 2.95 -3.21 4.13
N ALA A 63 2.03 -2.34 4.53
CA ALA A 63 1.91 -1.02 3.91
C ALA A 63 3.20 -0.22 4.17
N LEU A 64 3.56 0.64 3.22
CA LEU A 64 4.68 1.58 3.41
C LEU A 64 4.40 2.49 4.62
N ALA A 65 5.40 2.68 5.46
CA ALA A 65 5.28 3.40 6.72
C ALA A 65 5.09 4.92 6.52
N TYR A 66 4.56 5.60 7.53
CA TYR A 66 4.42 7.06 7.50
C TYR A 66 5.79 7.72 7.31
N ARG A 67 5.90 8.59 6.29
CA ARG A 67 7.12 9.27 5.86
C ARG A 67 8.23 8.36 5.33
N GLU A 68 7.97 7.07 5.14
CA GLU A 68 8.85 6.22 4.33
C GLU A 68 9.01 6.84 2.94
N GLN A 69 10.22 6.82 2.41
CA GLN A 69 10.51 7.32 1.07
C GLN A 69 10.80 6.15 0.14
N THR A 70 10.10 6.09 -0.98
CA THR A 70 10.24 5.00 -1.95
C THR A 70 10.32 5.54 -3.37
N ASN A 71 11.09 4.86 -4.23
CA ASN A 71 11.13 5.21 -5.65
C ASN A 71 9.91 4.59 -6.34
N ILE A 72 9.05 5.43 -6.93
CA ILE A 72 7.89 4.98 -7.70
C ILE A 72 8.13 5.32 -9.18
N PRO A 73 8.02 4.35 -10.11
CA PRO A 73 8.18 4.63 -11.54
C PRO A 73 7.22 5.71 -12.01
N HIS A 74 7.67 6.58 -12.91
CA HIS A 74 6.88 7.73 -13.39
C HIS A 74 5.45 7.37 -13.80
N HIS A 75 5.27 6.25 -14.51
CA HIS A 75 3.95 5.80 -15.00
C HIS A 75 3.01 5.31 -13.88
N MET A 76 3.55 4.99 -12.70
CA MET A 76 2.84 4.55 -11.50
C MET A 76 2.55 5.70 -10.53
N VAL A 77 2.85 6.95 -10.91
CA VAL A 77 2.46 8.15 -10.18
C VAL A 77 1.31 8.83 -10.93
N LYS A 78 0.26 9.22 -10.20
CA LYS A 78 -0.98 9.81 -10.72
C LYS A 78 -1.34 11.08 -9.93
N PRO A 79 -2.07 12.05 -10.53
CA PRO A 79 -2.46 13.26 -9.83
C PRO A 79 -3.36 12.96 -8.62
N PHE A 80 -3.31 13.85 -7.64
CA PHE A 80 -4.13 13.82 -6.44
C PHE A 80 -4.51 15.23 -6.00
N ASP A 81 -5.81 15.54 -6.09
CA ASP A 81 -6.34 16.87 -5.79
C ASP A 81 -7.19 16.90 -4.49
N GLY A 82 -7.14 15.81 -3.72
CA GLY A 82 -7.93 15.65 -2.49
C GLY A 82 -7.23 16.12 -1.23
N ALA A 83 -7.94 16.09 -0.10
CA ALA A 83 -7.33 16.26 1.21
C ALA A 83 -6.52 15.01 1.60
N VAL A 84 -5.32 15.21 2.15
CA VAL A 84 -4.50 14.11 2.67
C VAL A 84 -5.07 13.68 4.04
N PRO A 85 -5.60 12.45 4.19
CA PRO A 85 -6.12 11.99 5.47
C PRO A 85 -4.99 11.70 6.47
N ASN A 86 -5.33 11.54 7.76
CA ASN A 86 -4.38 11.05 8.75
C ASN A 86 -3.87 9.66 8.34
N TYR A 87 -2.55 9.44 8.43
CA TYR A 87 -1.92 8.18 8.06
C TYR A 87 -2.56 6.97 8.77
N LYS A 88 -2.70 7.02 10.10
CA LYS A 88 -3.19 5.87 10.88
C LYS A 88 -4.63 5.53 10.56
N ASP A 89 -5.48 6.55 10.43
CA ASP A 89 -6.89 6.36 10.09
C ASP A 89 -7.03 5.79 8.68
N SER A 90 -6.26 6.32 7.71
CA SER A 90 -6.23 5.81 6.34
C SER A 90 -5.73 4.36 6.25
N LEU A 91 -4.72 4.00 7.03
CA LEU A 91 -4.19 2.64 7.11
C LEU A 91 -5.22 1.67 7.69
N ARG A 92 -5.89 2.05 8.78
CA ARG A 92 -6.94 1.23 9.41
C ARG A 92 -8.07 0.96 8.43
N GLU A 93 -8.55 2.01 7.79
CA GLU A 93 -9.61 1.96 6.81
C GLU A 93 -9.21 1.12 5.57
N ALA A 94 -7.99 1.27 5.07
CA ALA A 94 -7.48 0.47 3.95
C ALA A 94 -7.34 -1.01 4.31
N LEU A 95 -6.94 -1.34 5.54
CA LEU A 95 -6.85 -2.72 6.04
C LEU A 95 -8.23 -3.34 6.24
N ASN A 96 -9.19 -2.59 6.81
CA ASN A 96 -10.57 -3.05 6.98
C ASN A 96 -11.21 -3.41 5.63
N ARG A 97 -11.13 -2.51 4.64
CA ARG A 97 -11.61 -2.79 3.28
C ARG A 97 -10.91 -3.99 2.63
N PHE A 98 -9.63 -4.22 2.94
CA PHE A 98 -8.92 -5.41 2.48
C PHE A 98 -9.50 -6.68 3.10
N LYS A 99 -9.71 -6.70 4.43
CA LYS A 99 -10.34 -7.83 5.14
C LYS A 99 -11.75 -8.10 4.64
N GLU A 100 -12.60 -7.06 4.51
CA GLU A 100 -13.98 -7.18 4.04
C GLU A 100 -14.09 -7.85 2.66
N LYS A 101 -13.18 -7.51 1.73
CA LYS A 101 -13.13 -8.15 0.41
C LYS A 101 -12.81 -9.64 0.46
N LEU A 102 -12.13 -10.10 1.51
CA LEU A 102 -11.71 -11.50 1.67
C LEU A 102 -12.71 -12.32 2.47
N LEU A 103 -13.54 -11.71 3.33
CA LEU A 103 -14.51 -12.44 4.16
C LEU A 103 -15.52 -13.27 3.36
N ASN A 104 -15.81 -12.89 2.12
CA ASN A 104 -16.73 -13.59 1.22
C ASN A 104 -16.01 -14.48 0.18
N ASP A 105 -14.69 -14.63 0.29
CA ASP A 105 -13.88 -15.43 -0.63
C ASP A 105 -13.51 -16.77 0.05
N PRO A 106 -14.06 -17.92 -0.40
CA PRO A 106 -13.82 -19.21 0.24
C PRO A 106 -12.47 -19.83 -0.13
N SER A 107 -11.59 -19.12 -0.84
CA SER A 107 -10.29 -19.64 -1.24
C SER A 107 -9.28 -19.68 -0.09
N ASP A 108 -8.34 -20.63 -0.18
CA ASP A 108 -7.20 -20.70 0.75
C ASP A 108 -6.35 -19.43 0.74
N TYR A 109 -6.34 -18.69 -0.38
CA TYR A 109 -5.62 -17.42 -0.47
C TYR A 109 -6.25 -16.38 0.45
N ALA A 110 -7.58 -16.32 0.48
CA ALA A 110 -8.31 -15.41 1.34
C ALA A 110 -8.09 -15.75 2.82
N ALA A 111 -8.16 -17.04 3.18
CA ALA A 111 -7.88 -17.51 4.53
C ALA A 111 -6.48 -17.08 5.02
N LYS A 112 -5.42 -17.42 4.26
CA LYS A 112 -4.04 -17.01 4.60
C LYS A 112 -3.85 -15.49 4.61
N SER A 113 -4.51 -14.77 3.70
CA SER A 113 -4.43 -13.31 3.66
C SER A 113 -5.08 -12.65 4.88
N LEU A 114 -6.17 -13.24 5.40
CA LEU A 114 -6.84 -12.78 6.63
C LEU A 114 -5.98 -13.04 7.88
N GLU A 115 -5.26 -14.16 7.93
CA GLU A 115 -4.28 -14.45 8.99
C GLU A 115 -3.16 -13.39 9.02
N CYS A 116 -2.55 -13.11 7.85
CA CYS A 116 -1.57 -12.02 7.73
C CYS A 116 -2.18 -10.67 8.13
N ALA A 117 -3.39 -10.35 7.67
CA ALA A 117 -4.05 -9.09 8.01
C ALA A 117 -4.27 -8.94 9.53
N ALA A 118 -4.62 -10.02 10.23
CA ALA A 118 -4.81 -10.02 11.68
C ALA A 118 -3.48 -9.83 12.45
N ALA A 119 -2.38 -10.42 11.98
CA ALA A 119 -1.05 -10.20 12.55
C ALA A 119 -0.61 -8.73 12.36
N LEU A 120 -0.75 -8.23 11.12
CA LEU A 120 -0.44 -6.84 10.76
C LEU A 120 -1.28 -5.82 11.54
N GLU A 121 -2.56 -6.09 11.76
CA GLU A 121 -3.45 -5.21 12.54
C GLU A 121 -2.93 -4.99 13.96
N LYS A 122 -2.46 -6.05 14.62
CA LYS A 122 -1.86 -5.98 15.96
C LYS A 122 -0.56 -5.18 15.95
N GLU A 123 0.25 -5.33 14.90
CA GLU A 123 1.51 -4.60 14.76
C GLU A 123 1.30 -3.11 14.48
N TYR A 124 0.35 -2.77 13.61
CA TYR A 124 0.07 -1.38 13.24
C TYR A 124 -0.60 -0.59 14.36
N PHE A 125 -1.43 -1.26 15.16
CA PHE A 125 -2.26 -0.65 16.19
C PHE A 125 -2.06 -1.35 17.55
N PRO A 126 -0.84 -1.33 18.10
CA PRO A 126 -0.61 -1.91 19.42
C PRO A 126 -1.41 -1.12 20.45
N ASN A 127 -2.14 -1.83 21.32
CA ASN A 127 -2.75 -1.23 22.49
C ASN A 127 -1.62 -0.61 23.34
N LYS A 128 -1.66 0.71 23.52
CA LYS A 128 -0.76 1.43 24.42
C LYS A 128 -1.34 1.49 25.81
#